data_AF-A0A1I8B2W8-F1
#
_entry.id   AF-A0A1I8B2W8-F1
#
_cell.length_a   1.000
_cell.length_b   1.000
_cell.length_c   1.000
_cell.angle_alpha   90.00
_cell.angle_beta   90.00
_cell.angle_gamma   90.00
#
_symmetry.space_group_name_H-M   'P 1'
#
loop_
_entity.id
_entity.type
_entity.pdbx_description
1 polymer ?
#
loop_
_entity_poly.entity_id
_entity_poly.type
_entity_poly.pdbx_seq_one_letter_code
_entity_poly.pdbx_strand_id
1 'polypeptide(L)'
;MSKVNFRLIIFLIFFKFIFININAETILDIIDKQLLEKLKNQINKINEETKGVWEAGINRISLLPKKEFRKLLGVPPRKPNHTEENKPRPEYLQNPPPQDSCYDEMEFDPRVEWSGCANIIGKIQNQGPCGSCWAVSTTSSFQDRYCIQLAKAGRSIPPSDDPSIQFSALDMVTCYGNWPSTVLRIHVTE
;
A
#
# COMPACT_ATOMS: atom_id res chain seq x y z
N MET A 1 18.42 -66.98 -1.82
CA MET A 1 18.57 -65.54 -1.53
C MET A 1 18.36 -64.76 -2.82
N SER A 2 17.23 -64.05 -2.95
CA SER A 2 16.94 -63.22 -4.13
C SER A 2 17.89 -62.02 -4.18
N LYS A 3 18.64 -61.87 -5.28
CA LYS A 3 19.50 -60.70 -5.50
C LYS A 3 18.61 -59.51 -5.85
N VAL A 4 18.44 -58.60 -4.90
CA VAL A 4 17.73 -57.32 -5.12
C VAL A 4 18.50 -56.50 -6.17
N ASN A 5 17.83 -56.16 -7.28
CA ASN A 5 18.44 -55.40 -8.38
C ASN A 5 18.45 -53.91 -8.04
N PHE A 6 19.55 -53.45 -7.46
CA PHE A 6 19.75 -52.06 -7.03
C PHE A 6 19.61 -51.04 -8.17
N ARG A 7 19.95 -51.41 -9.41
CA ARG A 7 19.79 -50.54 -10.60
C ARG A 7 18.31 -50.32 -10.95
N LEU A 8 17.49 -51.35 -10.79
CA LEU A 8 16.03 -51.25 -11.00
C LEU A 8 15.40 -50.34 -9.94
N ILE A 9 15.83 -50.44 -8.68
CA ILE A 9 15.34 -49.58 -7.60
C ILE A 9 15.69 -48.11 -7.86
N ILE A 10 16.94 -47.81 -8.23
CA ILE A 10 17.37 -46.44 -8.56
C ILE A 10 16.56 -45.89 -9.75
N PHE A 11 16.35 -46.70 -10.80
CA PHE A 11 15.55 -46.29 -11.95
C PHE A 11 14.09 -45.98 -11.57
N LEU A 12 13.46 -46.81 -10.75
CA LEU A 12 12.09 -46.59 -10.27
C LEU A 12 11.98 -45.34 -9.39
N ILE A 13 12.95 -45.07 -8.53
CA ILE A 13 12.99 -43.85 -7.71
C ILE A 13 13.12 -42.61 -8.59
N PHE A 14 14.04 -42.64 -9.56
CA PHE A 14 14.26 -41.51 -10.49
C PHE A 14 13.03 -41.25 -11.37
N PHE A 15 12.42 -42.30 -11.91
CA PHE A 15 11.21 -42.19 -12.72
C PHE A 15 10.02 -41.66 -11.91
N LYS A 16 9.84 -42.14 -10.67
CA LYS A 16 8.80 -41.63 -9.76
C LYS A 16 9.04 -40.16 -9.41
N PHE A 17 10.29 -39.76 -9.18
CA PHE A 17 10.65 -38.36 -8.93
C PHE A 17 10.35 -37.47 -10.13
N ILE A 18 10.76 -37.86 -11.35
CA ILE A 18 10.43 -37.12 -12.58
C ILE A 18 8.92 -36.99 -12.75
N PHE A 19 8.17 -38.09 -12.59
CA PHE A 19 6.72 -38.10 -12.77
C PHE A 19 6.02 -37.19 -11.73
N ILE A 20 6.49 -37.15 -10.49
CA ILE A 20 5.96 -36.24 -9.46
C ILE A 20 6.20 -34.77 -9.85
N ASN A 21 7.41 -34.41 -10.30
CA ASN A 21 7.73 -33.03 -10.67
C ASN A 21 6.93 -32.54 -11.89
N ILE A 22 6.79 -33.37 -12.93
CA ILE A 22 5.97 -33.03 -14.12
C ILE A 22 4.51 -32.80 -13.74
N ASN A 23 3.96 -33.65 -12.84
CA ASN A 23 2.59 -33.48 -12.35
C ASN A 23 2.44 -32.22 -11.48
N ALA A 24 3.45 -31.86 -10.69
CA ALA A 24 3.39 -30.67 -9.84
C ALA A 24 3.38 -29.37 -10.68
N GLU A 25 4.23 -29.25 -11.69
CA GLU A 25 4.27 -28.09 -12.58
C GLU A 25 2.97 -27.92 -13.37
N THR A 26 2.44 -29.02 -13.91
CA THR A 26 1.16 -28.98 -14.64
C THR A 26 -0.02 -28.62 -13.73
N ILE A 27 -0.04 -29.10 -12.48
CA ILE A 27 -1.07 -28.71 -11.50
C ILE A 27 -0.99 -27.21 -11.16
N LEU A 28 0.22 -26.67 -10.97
CA LEU A 28 0.40 -25.24 -10.69
C LEU A 28 -0.10 -24.36 -11.84
N ASP A 29 0.21 -24.69 -13.10
CA ASP A 29 -0.27 -23.96 -14.28
C ASP A 29 -1.82 -24.00 -14.40
N ILE A 30 -2.44 -25.12 -14.06
CA ILE A 30 -3.91 -25.25 -14.05
C ILE A 30 -4.53 -24.33 -12.97
N ILE A 31 -3.95 -24.31 -11.77
CA ILE A 31 -4.44 -23.47 -10.67
C ILE A 31 -4.34 -21.99 -11.02
N ASP A 32 -3.23 -21.56 -11.62
CA ASP A 32 -3.02 -20.17 -12.03
C ASP A 32 -4.01 -19.76 -13.13
N LYS A 33 -4.28 -20.64 -14.10
CA LYS A 33 -5.30 -20.39 -15.15
C LYS A 33 -6.70 -20.25 -14.56
N GLN A 34 -7.10 -21.14 -13.64
CA GLN A 34 -8.41 -21.06 -12.99
C GLN A 34 -8.55 -19.79 -12.14
N LEU A 35 -7.49 -19.39 -11.44
CA LEU A 35 -7.47 -18.15 -10.67
C LEU A 35 -7.63 -16.93 -11.58
N LEU A 36 -6.89 -16.88 -12.68
CA LEU A 36 -6.96 -15.78 -13.65
C LEU A 36 -8.35 -15.67 -14.31
N GLU A 37 -8.95 -16.80 -14.68
CA GLU A 37 -10.31 -16.82 -15.24
C GLU A 37 -11.34 -16.29 -14.24
N LYS A 38 -11.25 -16.75 -12.98
CA LYS A 38 -12.11 -16.26 -11.90
C LYS A 38 -11.95 -14.74 -11.68
N LEU A 39 -10.72 -14.24 -11.67
CA LEU A 39 -10.44 -12.81 -11.53
C LEU A 39 -11.00 -12.00 -12.71
N LYS A 40 -10.83 -12.48 -13.95
CA LYS A 40 -11.40 -11.83 -15.15
C LYS A 40 -12.92 -11.73 -15.06
N ASN A 41 -13.61 -12.80 -14.66
CA ASN A 41 -15.06 -12.78 -14.51
C ASN A 41 -15.52 -11.78 -13.44
N GLN A 42 -14.78 -11.65 -12.33
CA GLN A 42 -15.07 -10.66 -11.30
C GLN A 42 -14.84 -9.23 -11.80
N ILE A 43 -13.75 -8.99 -12.52
CA ILE A 43 -13.41 -7.68 -13.09
C ILE A 43 -14.47 -7.23 -14.10
N ASN A 44 -14.89 -8.10 -15.01
CA ASN A 44 -15.91 -7.77 -16.01
C ASN A 44 -17.23 -7.34 -15.34
N LYS A 45 -17.67 -8.10 -14.33
CA LYS A 45 -18.87 -7.75 -13.56
C LYS A 45 -18.75 -6.38 -12.89
N ILE A 46 -17.59 -6.10 -12.28
CA ILE A 46 -17.34 -4.80 -11.64
C ILE A 46 -17.39 -3.68 -12.69
N ASN A 47 -16.72 -3.84 -13.83
CA ASN A 47 -16.66 -2.82 -14.87
C ASN A 47 -18.04 -2.53 -15.51
N GLU A 48 -18.90 -3.54 -15.62
CA GLU A 48 -20.30 -3.36 -16.00
C GLU A 48 -21.08 -2.53 -14.96
N GLU A 49 -20.87 -2.81 -13.67
CA GLU A 49 -21.52 -2.10 -12.57
C GLU A 49 -21.05 -0.64 -12.45
N THR A 50 -19.77 -0.36 -12.70
CA THR A 50 -19.19 0.99 -12.57
C THR A 50 -19.53 1.92 -13.72
N LYS A 51 -20.02 1.39 -14.86
CA LYS A 51 -20.42 2.16 -16.05
C LYS A 51 -19.32 3.12 -16.55
N GLY A 52 -18.06 2.73 -16.40
CA GLY A 52 -16.92 3.53 -16.87
C GLY A 52 -16.48 4.69 -15.96
N VAL A 53 -17.02 4.82 -14.74
CA VAL A 53 -16.53 5.80 -13.76
C VAL A 53 -15.09 5.49 -13.33
N TRP A 54 -14.75 4.21 -13.24
CA TRP A 54 -13.40 3.70 -13.05
C TRP A 54 -13.31 2.27 -13.61
N GLU A 55 -12.09 1.85 -13.94
CA GLU A 55 -11.81 0.53 -14.51
C GLU A 55 -11.04 -0.35 -13.51
N ALA A 56 -11.58 -1.54 -13.24
CA ALA A 56 -10.91 -2.59 -12.50
C ALA A 56 -9.93 -3.34 -13.42
N GLY A 57 -8.73 -3.60 -12.92
CA GLY A 57 -7.70 -4.35 -13.64
C GLY A 57 -6.95 -5.34 -12.75
N ILE A 58 -6.32 -6.33 -13.37
CA ILE A 58 -5.46 -7.29 -12.67
C ILE A 58 -4.14 -6.60 -12.33
N ASN A 59 -3.71 -6.71 -11.08
CA ASN A 59 -2.41 -6.23 -10.62
C ASN A 59 -1.77 -7.25 -9.66
N ARG A 60 -0.57 -6.93 -9.16
CA ARG A 60 0.16 -7.81 -8.24
C ARG A 60 -0.62 -8.11 -6.96
N ILE A 61 -1.46 -7.20 -6.51
CA ILE A 61 -2.26 -7.31 -5.28
C ILE A 61 -3.47 -8.21 -5.50
N SER A 62 -4.13 -8.16 -6.67
CA SER A 62 -5.28 -9.02 -7.00
C SER A 62 -4.92 -10.50 -7.10
N LEU A 63 -3.64 -10.82 -7.34
CA LEU A 63 -3.12 -12.20 -7.37
C LEU A 63 -2.76 -12.74 -5.98
N LEU A 64 -2.81 -11.92 -4.93
CA LEU A 64 -2.44 -12.36 -3.59
C LEU A 64 -3.52 -13.25 -2.96
N PRO A 65 -3.13 -14.30 -2.21
CA PRO A 65 -4.05 -15.01 -1.34
C PRO A 65 -4.72 -14.04 -0.36
N LYS A 66 -6.00 -14.27 -0.04
CA LYS A 66 -6.79 -13.41 0.87
C LYS A 66 -6.09 -13.12 2.21
N LYS A 67 -5.32 -14.07 2.73
CA LYS A 67 -4.54 -13.91 3.96
C LYS A 67 -3.41 -12.88 3.80
N GLU A 68 -2.68 -12.93 2.69
CA GLU A 68 -1.60 -11.99 2.38
C GLU A 68 -2.18 -10.61 2.03
N PHE A 69 -3.26 -10.55 1.26
CA PHE A 69 -3.98 -9.30 0.99
C PHE A 69 -4.37 -8.57 2.29
N ARG A 70 -4.92 -9.30 3.28
CA ARG A 70 -5.30 -8.73 4.58
C ARG A 70 -4.12 -8.15 5.36
N LYS A 71 -2.90 -8.68 5.18
CA LYS A 71 -1.71 -8.12 5.84
C LYS A 71 -1.40 -6.71 5.34
N LEU A 72 -1.81 -6.33 4.13
CA LEU A 72 -1.62 -4.99 3.61
C LEU A 72 -2.54 -3.95 4.27
N LEU A 73 -3.59 -4.38 4.97
CA LEU A 73 -4.59 -3.52 5.62
C LEU A 73 -4.14 -3.18 7.05
N GLY A 74 -3.34 -2.13 7.17
CA GLY A 74 -2.66 -1.75 8.41
C GLY A 74 -3.47 -0.98 9.45
N VAL A 75 -4.59 -0.38 9.06
CA VAL A 75 -5.41 0.43 9.95
C VAL A 75 -6.40 -0.48 10.70
N PRO A 76 -6.34 -0.59 12.04
CA PRO A 76 -7.30 -1.37 12.78
C PRO A 76 -8.69 -0.73 12.71
N PRO A 77 -9.77 -1.53 12.79
CA PRO A 77 -11.12 -0.98 12.86
C PRO A 77 -11.24 -0.05 14.08
N ARG A 78 -11.85 1.13 13.86
CA ARG A 78 -12.10 2.11 14.92
C ARG A 78 -12.94 1.45 16.00
N LYS A 79 -12.46 1.44 17.26
CA LYS A 79 -13.28 1.02 18.40
C LYS A 79 -14.29 2.13 18.69
N PRO A 80 -15.57 1.82 18.97
CA PRO A 80 -16.58 2.84 19.22
C PRO A 80 -16.30 3.70 20.47
N ASN A 81 -15.48 3.22 21.41
CA ASN A 81 -15.27 3.86 22.71
C ASN A 81 -13.99 4.72 22.80
N HIS A 82 -13.63 5.47 21.75
CA HIS A 82 -12.59 6.47 21.89
C HIS A 82 -13.22 7.78 22.35
N THR A 83 -12.93 8.15 23.60
CA THR A 83 -13.19 9.44 24.28
C THR A 83 -12.60 10.68 23.57
N GLU A 84 -12.23 10.55 22.29
CA GLU A 84 -11.64 11.58 21.44
C GLU A 84 -12.67 12.44 20.72
N GLU A 85 -13.96 12.06 20.76
CA GLU A 85 -15.05 12.91 20.28
C GLU A 85 -15.23 14.19 21.11
N ASN A 86 -14.65 14.25 22.32
CA ASN A 86 -14.73 15.41 23.20
C ASN A 86 -13.54 16.37 23.08
N LYS A 87 -12.58 16.12 22.17
CA LYS A 87 -11.54 17.13 21.90
C LYS A 87 -12.14 18.21 21.02
N PRO A 88 -12.09 19.50 21.42
CA PRO A 88 -12.57 20.57 20.57
C PRO A 88 -11.83 20.49 19.24
N ARG A 89 -12.61 20.44 18.17
CA ARG A 89 -12.09 20.50 16.82
C ARG A 89 -11.23 21.78 16.73
N PRO A 90 -10.02 21.75 16.13
CA PRO A 90 -9.20 22.95 15.98
C PRO A 90 -10.00 24.14 15.45
N GLU A 91 -9.70 25.36 15.92
CA GLU A 91 -10.47 26.59 15.65
C GLU A 91 -10.73 26.83 14.15
N TYR A 92 -9.77 26.49 13.29
CA TYR A 92 -9.91 26.60 11.82
C TYR A 92 -10.97 25.68 11.21
N LEU A 93 -11.44 24.66 11.95
CA LEU A 93 -12.56 23.80 11.55
C LEU A 93 -13.86 24.14 12.28
N GLN A 94 -13.83 25.08 13.23
CA GLN A 94 -15.01 25.62 13.90
C GLN A 94 -15.67 26.70 13.02
N ASN A 95 -14.85 27.45 12.27
CA ASN A 95 -15.27 28.43 11.27
C ASN A 95 -14.81 28.00 9.87
N PRO A 96 -15.41 26.94 9.28
CA PRO A 96 -15.09 26.60 7.90
C PRO A 96 -15.41 27.79 6.98
N PRO A 97 -14.63 28.01 5.91
CA PRO A 97 -15.03 28.97 4.88
C PRO A 97 -16.44 28.63 4.39
N PRO A 98 -17.27 29.62 3.98
CA PRO A 98 -18.62 29.38 3.51
C PRO A 98 -18.62 28.26 2.46
N GLN A 99 -19.49 27.26 2.61
CA GLN A 99 -19.55 26.08 1.73
C GLN A 99 -19.73 26.46 0.26
N ASP A 100 -20.36 27.61 0.00
CA ASP A 100 -20.56 28.18 -1.33
C ASP A 100 -19.25 28.62 -2.03
N SER A 101 -18.13 28.72 -1.29
CA SER A 101 -16.80 29.03 -1.84
C SER A 101 -16.00 27.79 -2.30
N CYS A 102 -16.50 26.59 -2.02
CA CYS A 102 -15.82 25.33 -2.38
C CYS A 102 -16.25 24.76 -3.74
N TYR A 103 -17.07 25.50 -4.50
CA TYR A 103 -17.68 25.05 -5.76
C TYR A 103 -16.99 25.54 -7.03
N ASP A 104 -15.89 26.29 -6.92
CA ASP A 104 -15.07 26.50 -8.11
C ASP A 104 -14.47 25.16 -8.51
N GLU A 105 -14.57 24.83 -9.79
CA GLU A 105 -13.91 23.71 -10.47
C GLU A 105 -12.39 23.86 -10.36
N MET A 106 -11.86 23.78 -9.15
CA MET A 106 -10.46 23.94 -8.86
C MET A 106 -9.79 22.60 -9.08
N GLU A 107 -9.24 22.44 -10.29
CA GLU A 107 -8.20 21.45 -10.51
C GLU A 107 -7.00 21.84 -9.63
N PHE A 108 -6.81 21.10 -8.54
CA PHE A 108 -5.68 21.28 -7.64
C PHE A 108 -4.79 20.05 -7.67
N ASP A 109 -3.57 20.23 -8.17
CA ASP A 109 -2.51 19.24 -8.08
C ASP A 109 -1.35 19.81 -7.26
N PRO A 110 -1.04 19.23 -6.07
CA PRO A 110 0.06 19.70 -5.23
C PRO A 110 1.43 19.62 -5.92
N ARG A 111 1.58 18.75 -6.94
CA ARG A 111 2.81 18.65 -7.74
C ARG A 111 2.96 19.82 -8.70
N VAL A 112 1.85 20.46 -9.09
CA VAL A 112 1.85 21.66 -9.93
C VAL A 112 2.02 22.90 -9.07
N GLU A 113 1.23 23.02 -8.00
CA GLU A 113 1.29 24.15 -7.06
C GLU A 113 2.69 24.29 -6.43
N TRP A 114 3.27 23.18 -5.98
CA TRP A 114 4.63 23.14 -5.42
C TRP A 114 5.57 22.41 -6.35
N SER A 115 5.73 22.94 -7.57
CA SER A 115 6.57 22.35 -8.62
C SER A 115 8.01 22.03 -8.19
N GLY A 116 8.62 22.86 -7.34
CA GLY A 116 9.94 22.58 -6.75
C GLY A 116 9.98 21.33 -5.86
N CYS A 117 8.84 20.92 -5.32
CA CYS A 117 8.65 19.71 -4.52
C CYS A 117 7.99 18.57 -5.30
N ALA A 118 7.74 18.72 -6.62
CA ALA A 118 6.97 17.75 -7.40
C ALA A 118 7.55 16.32 -7.36
N ASN A 119 8.88 16.20 -7.39
CA ASN A 119 9.57 14.89 -7.33
C ASN A 119 9.49 14.24 -5.94
N ILE A 120 9.24 15.03 -4.90
CA ILE A 120 9.05 14.55 -3.54
C ILE A 120 7.58 14.15 -3.33
N ILE A 121 6.65 15.05 -3.65
CA ILE A 121 5.19 14.84 -3.53
C ILE A 121 4.70 13.70 -4.44
N GLY A 122 5.24 13.63 -5.66
CA GLY A 122 4.89 12.60 -6.64
C GLY A 122 5.55 11.24 -6.37
N LYS A 123 6.39 11.10 -5.34
CA LYS A 123 7.11 9.86 -5.06
C LYS A 123 6.16 8.79 -4.53
N ILE A 124 5.89 7.79 -5.38
CA ILE A 124 5.07 6.64 -4.99
C ILE A 124 5.86 5.71 -4.07
N GLN A 125 5.39 5.56 -2.83
CA GLN A 125 6.00 4.68 -1.84
C GLN A 125 5.43 3.26 -1.90
N ASN A 126 6.26 2.28 -1.56
CA ASN A 126 5.85 0.88 -1.46
C ASN A 126 5.92 0.39 -0.01
N GLN A 127 4.77 0.08 0.57
CA GLN A 127 4.68 -0.44 1.95
C GLN A 127 5.21 -1.87 2.12
N GLY A 128 5.49 -2.58 1.01
CA GLY A 128 5.90 -3.98 1.02
C GLY A 128 4.77 -4.93 1.48
N PRO A 129 5.10 -6.12 2.01
CA PRO A 129 4.11 -7.11 2.47
C PRO A 129 3.54 -6.80 3.88
N CYS A 130 3.76 -5.59 4.38
CA CYS A 130 3.43 -5.18 5.75
C CYS A 130 2.15 -4.33 5.77
N GLY A 131 1.44 -4.35 6.90
CA GLY A 131 0.32 -3.43 7.18
C GLY A 131 0.80 -2.07 7.66
N SER A 132 1.77 -1.49 6.96
CA SER A 132 2.44 -0.23 7.35
C SER A 132 1.89 0.99 6.62
N CYS A 133 0.74 0.88 5.95
CA CYS A 133 0.13 1.99 5.19
C CYS A 133 -0.06 3.26 6.04
N TRP A 134 -0.37 3.12 7.33
CA TRP A 134 -0.48 4.25 8.25
C TRP A 134 0.87 4.97 8.46
N ALA A 135 1.96 4.22 8.54
CA ALA A 135 3.30 4.77 8.72
C ALA A 135 3.78 5.41 7.42
N VAL A 136 3.64 4.71 6.29
CA VAL A 136 4.02 5.19 4.96
C VAL A 136 3.26 6.47 4.59
N SER A 137 1.95 6.52 4.79
CA SER A 137 1.16 7.73 4.50
C SER A 137 1.57 8.91 5.39
N THR A 138 1.84 8.66 6.68
CA THR A 138 2.29 9.71 7.60
C THR A 138 3.65 10.25 7.19
N THR A 139 4.65 9.39 6.96
CA THR A 139 6.01 9.84 6.63
C THR A 139 6.06 10.51 5.26
N SER A 140 5.27 10.04 4.28
CA SER A 140 5.13 10.71 2.98
C SER A 140 4.52 12.10 3.12
N SER A 141 3.42 12.22 3.85
CA SER A 141 2.78 13.53 4.07
C SER A 141 3.70 14.50 4.83
N PHE A 142 4.48 13.98 5.78
CA PHE A 142 5.45 14.80 6.52
C PHE A 142 6.59 15.27 5.61
N GLN A 143 7.11 14.37 4.78
CA GLN A 143 8.12 14.68 3.78
C GLN A 143 7.66 15.79 2.81
N ASP A 144 6.43 15.69 2.31
CA ASP A 144 5.83 16.69 1.43
C ASP A 144 5.76 18.07 2.10
N ARG A 145 5.20 18.11 3.32
CA ARG A 145 5.07 19.36 4.10
C ARG A 145 6.42 19.97 4.44
N TYR A 146 7.41 19.14 4.77
CA TYR A 146 8.76 19.61 5.06
C TYR A 146 9.39 20.24 3.82
N CYS A 147 9.25 19.64 2.63
CA CYS A 147 9.70 20.25 1.38
C CYS A 147 9.04 21.60 1.12
N ILE A 148 7.70 21.67 1.23
CA ILE A 148 6.94 22.91 1.03
C ILE A 148 7.42 24.00 2.00
N GLN A 149 7.72 23.63 3.24
CA GLN A 149 8.23 24.57 4.24
C GLN A 149 9.65 25.07 3.90
N LEU A 150 10.53 24.20 3.41
CA LEU A 150 11.86 24.59 2.94
C LEU A 150 11.77 25.59 1.78
N ALA A 151 10.90 25.30 0.81
CA ALA A 151 10.66 26.16 -0.35
C ALA A 151 10.14 27.55 0.07
N LYS A 152 9.14 27.59 0.97
CA LYS A 152 8.61 28.83 1.53
C LYS A 152 9.65 29.64 2.28
N ALA A 153 10.59 28.98 2.95
CA ALA A 153 11.71 29.61 3.65
C ALA A 153 12.86 30.04 2.72
N GLY A 154 12.73 29.87 1.40
CA GLY A 154 13.79 30.20 0.43
C GLY A 154 15.02 29.30 0.53
N ARG A 155 14.90 28.11 1.13
CA ARG A 155 16.00 27.15 1.26
C ARG A 155 16.09 26.27 0.01
N SER A 156 17.28 25.77 -0.26
CA SER A 156 17.51 24.76 -1.30
C SER A 156 16.71 23.49 -1.00
N ILE A 157 15.93 23.03 -1.97
CA ILE A 157 15.21 21.76 -1.88
C ILE A 157 16.21 20.65 -2.23
N PRO A 158 16.46 19.69 -1.31
CA PRO A 158 17.36 18.58 -1.60
C PRO A 158 16.74 17.63 -2.65
N PRO A 159 17.56 16.84 -3.37
CA PRO A 159 17.07 15.77 -4.23
C PRO A 159 16.12 14.80 -3.51
N SER A 160 15.19 14.18 -4.24
CA SER A 160 14.17 13.27 -3.66
C SER A 160 14.74 11.97 -3.04
N ASP A 161 15.99 11.65 -3.36
CA ASP A 161 16.76 10.54 -2.83
C ASP A 161 17.72 10.95 -1.70
N ASP A 162 17.76 12.23 -1.34
CA ASP A 162 18.59 12.73 -0.25
C ASP A 162 18.07 12.24 1.13
N PRO A 163 18.93 11.71 2.01
CA PRO A 163 18.51 11.21 3.32
C PRO A 163 17.95 12.31 4.25
N SER A 164 18.29 13.59 4.05
CA SER A 164 17.82 14.71 4.89
C SER A 164 16.33 15.03 4.71
N ILE A 165 15.72 14.56 3.62
CA ILE A 165 14.29 14.70 3.35
C ILE A 165 13.53 13.36 3.45
N GLN A 166 14.23 12.24 3.65
CA GLN A 166 13.59 10.92 3.72
C GLN A 166 13.20 10.55 5.14
N PHE A 167 11.89 10.41 5.38
CA PHE A 167 11.37 9.95 6.66
C PHE A 167 11.05 8.45 6.62
N SER A 168 11.71 7.69 7.49
CA SER A 168 11.63 6.24 7.55
C SER A 168 10.28 5.76 8.10
N ALA A 169 9.48 5.11 7.25
CA ALA A 169 8.28 4.41 7.69
C ALA A 169 8.63 3.24 8.63
N LEU A 170 9.82 2.67 8.51
CA LEU A 170 10.30 1.61 9.41
C LEU A 170 10.49 2.18 10.82
N ASP A 171 11.14 3.33 10.96
CA ASP A 171 11.37 3.99 12.25
C ASP A 171 10.04 4.35 12.91
N MET A 172 9.08 4.80 12.09
CA MET A 172 7.73 5.07 12.57
C MET A 172 7.06 3.82 13.15
N VAL A 173 7.20 2.66 12.50
CA VAL A 173 6.63 1.39 12.97
C VAL A 173 7.34 0.87 14.22
N THR A 174 8.68 0.95 14.26
CA THR A 174 9.49 0.39 15.35
C THR A 174 9.46 1.24 16.61
N CYS A 175 9.36 2.57 16.49
CA CYS A 175 9.37 3.49 17.63
C CYS A 175 7.99 3.78 18.24
N TYR A 176 6.90 3.72 17.46
CA TYR A 176 5.56 4.17 17.92
C TYR A 176 4.52 3.06 18.10
N GLY A 177 4.86 1.81 17.80
CA GLY A 177 3.94 0.68 17.89
C GLY A 177 2.79 0.76 16.87
N ASN A 178 1.91 -0.24 16.87
CA ASN A 178 0.91 -0.50 15.83
C ASN A 178 -0.29 0.49 15.78
N TRP A 179 -0.15 1.76 16.18
CA TRP A 179 -1.30 2.68 16.32
C TRP A 179 -1.23 3.95 15.46
N PRO A 180 -2.12 4.10 14.45
CA PRO A 180 -2.21 5.30 13.61
C PRO A 180 -2.59 6.61 14.34
N SER A 181 -3.37 6.54 15.44
CA SER A 181 -3.96 7.72 16.11
C SER A 181 -3.02 8.50 17.03
N THR A 182 -1.87 7.94 17.36
CA THR A 182 -0.86 8.56 18.23
C THR A 182 0.08 9.47 17.45
N VAL A 183 0.31 9.19 16.16
CA VAL A 183 1.43 9.78 15.43
C VAL A 183 1.17 11.20 14.94
N LEU A 184 -0.05 11.51 14.48
CA LEU A 184 -0.42 12.89 14.10
C LEU A 184 -0.51 13.85 15.29
N ARG A 185 -0.51 13.37 16.54
CA ARG A 185 -0.54 14.25 17.73
C ARG A 185 0.79 14.92 18.03
N ILE A 186 1.92 14.31 17.66
CA ILE A 186 3.25 14.82 18.03
C ILE A 186 3.59 16.13 17.27
N HIS A 187 2.91 16.39 16.16
CA HIS A 187 3.16 17.57 15.31
C HIS A 187 2.09 18.68 15.42
N VAL A 188 1.10 18.53 16.30
CA VAL A 188 0.06 19.56 16.52
C VAL A 188 0.27 20.31 17.85
N THR A 189 1.28 19.94 18.63
CA THR A 189 1.74 20.77 19.75
C THR A 189 2.73 21.80 19.23
N GLU A 190 2.21 22.89 18.65
CA GLU A 190 2.85 24.21 18.72
C GLU A 190 2.58 24.82 20.10
#